data_AF-A0A961GUD9-F1
#
_entry.id   AF-A0A961GUD9-F1
#
_cell.length_a   1.000
_cell.length_b   1.000
_cell.length_c   1.000
_cell.angle_alpha   90.00
_cell.angle_beta   90.00
_cell.angle_gamma   90.00
#
_symmetry.space_group_name_H-M   'P 1'
#
loop_
_entity.id
_entity.type
_entity.pdbx_description
1 polymer ?
#
loop_
_entity_poly.entity_id
_entity_poly.type
_entity_poly.pdbx_seq_one_letter_code
_entity_poly.pdbx_strand_id
1 'polypeptide(L)' 'MAMTLRLDQADQDALRERAAAEGISMQDVARRAIRDYIARSNHRARVSNATELILNVHADAIERLGQ' A
#
# COMPACT_ATOMS: atom_id res chain seq x y z
N MET A 1 -19.23 11.02 4.81
CA MET A 1 -19.50 9.89 5.73
C MET A 1 -18.33 9.77 6.69
N ALA A 2 -18.58 9.70 8.00
CA ALA A 2 -17.52 9.56 9.00
C ALA A 2 -17.32 8.07 9.32
N MET A 3 -16.08 7.59 9.24
CA MET A 3 -15.68 6.24 9.62
C MET A 3 -14.77 6.34 10.84
N THR A 4 -15.10 5.64 11.91
CA THR A 4 -14.31 5.61 13.15
C THR A 4 -13.34 4.43 13.09
N LEU A 5 -12.04 4.71 13.13
CA LEU A 5 -11.00 3.69 13.21
C LEU A 5 -10.70 3.38 14.68
N ARG A 6 -10.84 2.12 15.10
CA ARG A 6 -10.36 1.66 16.41
C ARG A 6 -8.91 1.23 16.28
N LEU A 7 -8.06 1.83 17.10
CA LEU A 7 -6.63 1.56 17.16
C LEU A 7 -6.30 0.95 18.51
N ASP A 8 -5.37 0.00 18.53
CA ASP A 8 -4.78 -0.47 19.78
C ASP A 8 -3.83 0.60 20.38
N GLN A 9 -3.30 0.32 21.56
CA GLN A 9 -2.45 1.28 22.26
C GLN A 9 -1.13 1.52 21.51
N ALA A 10 -0.56 0.49 20.90
CA ALA A 10 0.72 0.58 20.20
C ALA A 10 0.60 1.48 18.95
N ASP A 11 -0.47 1.30 18.17
CA ASP A 11 -0.76 2.14 17.01
C ASP A 11 -1.00 3.60 17.40
N GLN A 12 -1.71 3.85 18.51
CA GLN A 12 -1.93 5.20 19.00
C GLN A 12 -0.62 5.89 19.41
N ASP A 13 0.26 5.17 20.10
CA ASP A 13 1.53 5.72 20.57
C ASP A 13 2.48 6.00 19.40
N ALA A 14 2.56 5.09 18.43
CA ALA A 14 3.34 5.28 17.21
C ALA A 14 2.85 6.50 16.39
N LEU A 15 1.53 6.65 16.24
CA LEU A 15 0.97 7.82 15.56
C LEU A 15 1.23 9.12 16.32
N ARG A 16 1.20 9.10 17.66
CA ARG A 16 1.46 10.28 18.50
C ARG A 16 2.92 10.70 18.42
N GLU A 17 3.85 9.77 18.51
CA GLU A 17 5.29 10.05 18.36
C GLU A 17 5.59 10.66 16.99
N ARG A 18 5.04 10.05 15.94
CA ARG A 18 5.19 10.53 14.57
C ARG A 18 4.57 11.92 14.37
N ALA A 19 3.39 12.16 14.93
CA ALA A 19 2.73 13.46 14.87
C ALA A 19 3.54 14.55 15.56
N ALA A 20 4.12 14.24 16.74
CA ALA A 20 5.00 15.15 17.46
C ALA A 20 6.27 15.47 16.68
N ALA A 21 6.89 14.47 16.05
CA ALA A 21 8.08 14.65 15.22
C ALA A 21 7.82 15.51 13.97
N GLU A 22 6.63 15.39 13.36
CA GLU A 22 6.26 16.13 12.15
C GLU A 22 5.52 17.45 12.43
N GLY A 23 5.16 17.75 13.69
CA GLY A 23 4.44 18.96 14.06
C GLY A 23 3.02 19.05 13.51
N ILE A 24 2.36 17.90 13.26
CA ILE A 24 1.02 17.81 12.68
C ILE A 24 0.07 17.03 13.59
N SER A 25 -1.23 17.00 13.26
CA SER A 25 -2.19 16.24 14.06
C SER A 25 -2.01 14.73 13.86
N MET A 26 -2.30 13.96 14.91
CA MET A 26 -2.32 12.49 14.85
C MET A 26 -3.26 11.96 13.74
N GLN A 27 -4.38 12.67 13.51
CA GLN A 27 -5.34 12.33 12.46
C GLN A 27 -4.77 12.56 11.05
N ASP A 28 -3.93 13.59 10.87
CA ASP A 28 -3.26 13.84 9.59
C ASP A 28 -2.20 12.78 9.30
N VAL A 29 -1.43 12.37 10.32
CA VAL A 29 -0.49 11.23 10.19
C VAL A 29 -1.25 9.96 9.77
N ALA A 30 -2.35 9.63 10.47
CA ALA A 30 -3.16 8.46 10.14
C ALA A 30 -3.71 8.53 8.71
N ARG A 31 -4.25 9.69 8.30
CA ARG A 31 -4.77 9.90 6.93
C ARG A 31 -3.68 9.74 5.88
N ARG A 32 -2.47 10.26 6.14
CA ARG A 32 -1.32 10.12 5.26
C ARG A 32 -0.88 8.67 5.14
N ALA A 33 -0.77 7.95 6.27
CA ALA A 33 -0.41 6.54 6.30
C ALA A 33 -1.40 5.67 5.49
N ILE A 34 -2.71 5.92 5.60
CA ILE A 34 -3.73 5.22 4.82
C ILE A 34 -3.56 5.48 3.32
N ARG A 35 -3.37 6.75 2.91
CA ARG A 35 -3.16 7.11 1.50
C ARG A 35 -1.90 6.44 0.93
N ASP A 36 -0.81 6.46 1.69
CA ASP A 36 0.45 5.86 1.30
C ASP A 36 0.36 4.33 1.21
N TYR A 37 -0.39 3.69 2.11
CA TYR A 37 -0.68 2.26 2.03
C TYR A 37 -1.45 1.91 0.76
N ILE A 38 -2.56 2.63 0.48
CA ILE A 38 -3.38 2.41 -0.71
C ILE A 38 -2.58 2.65 -1.98
N ALA A 39 -1.81 3.74 -2.06
CA ALA A 39 -1.00 4.06 -3.23
C ALA A 39 0.03 2.96 -3.54
N ARG A 40 0.73 2.46 -2.52
CA ARG A 40 1.70 1.35 -2.67
C ARG A 40 1.02 0.05 -3.06
N SER A 41 -0.13 -0.27 -2.46
CA SER A 41 -0.90 -1.47 -2.78
C SER A 41 -1.41 -1.44 -4.23
N ASN A 42 -1.93 -0.31 -4.67
CA ASN A 42 -2.45 -0.13 -6.03
C ASN A 42 -1.36 -0.29 -7.09
N HIS A 43 -0.17 0.27 -6.84
CA HIS A 43 0.94 0.09 -7.77
C HIS A 43 1.34 -1.39 -7.90
N ARG A 44 1.49 -2.10 -6.77
CA ARG A 44 1.81 -3.54 -6.77
C ARG A 44 0.75 -4.36 -7.50
N ALA A 45 -0.52 -4.11 -7.23
CA ALA A 45 -1.62 -4.80 -7.91
C ALA A 45 -1.59 -4.56 -9.43
N ARG A 46 -1.34 -3.32 -9.87
CA ARG A 46 -1.22 -3.00 -11.30
C ARG A 46 -0.05 -3.72 -11.96
N VAL A 47 1.10 -3.78 -11.30
CA VAL A 47 2.28 -4.50 -11.81
C VAL A 47 2.02 -6.01 -11.88
N SER A 48 1.42 -6.60 -10.85
CA SER A 48 1.08 -8.03 -10.84
C SER A 48 0.12 -8.37 -11.98
N ASN A 49 -0.97 -7.62 -12.12
CA ASN A 49 -1.97 -7.87 -13.16
C ASN A 49 -1.39 -7.72 -14.57
N ALA A 50 -0.53 -6.72 -14.81
CA ALA A 50 0.14 -6.55 -16.09
C ALA A 50 1.10 -7.72 -16.39
N THR A 51 1.82 -8.20 -15.36
CA THR A 51 2.72 -9.35 -15.49
C THR A 51 1.95 -10.62 -15.81
N GLU A 52 0.85 -10.89 -15.10
CA GLU A 52 -0.03 -12.03 -15.37
C GLU A 52 -0.58 -12.00 -16.79
N LEU A 53 -0.99 -10.83 -17.29
CA LEU A 53 -1.45 -10.68 -18.67
C LEU A 53 -0.35 -11.03 -19.68
N ILE A 54 0.86 -10.49 -19.50
CA ILE A 54 1.99 -10.72 -20.41
C ILE A 54 2.40 -12.19 -20.39
N LEU A 55 2.48 -12.82 -19.21
CA LEU A 55 2.77 -14.24 -19.06
C LEU A 55 1.74 -15.11 -19.78
N ASN A 56 0.45 -14.78 -19.66
CA ASN A 56 -0.61 -15.52 -20.34
C ASN A 56 -0.56 -15.35 -21.87
N VAL A 57 -0.32 -14.13 -22.36
CA VAL A 57 -0.30 -13.85 -23.81
C VAL A 57 0.95 -14.42 -24.48
N HIS A 58 2.07 -14.48 -23.78
CA HIS A 58 3.36 -14.89 -24.33
C HIS A 58 3.89 -16.21 -23.76
N ALA A 59 3.02 -17.02 -23.15
CA ALA A 59 3.40 -18.27 -22.46
C ALA A 59 4.34 -19.15 -23.32
N ASP A 60 3.91 -19.49 -24.54
CA ASP A 60 4.67 -20.32 -25.46
C ASP A 60 6.02 -19.70 -25.87
N ALA A 61 6.06 -18.38 -26.05
CA ALA A 61 7.29 -17.68 -26.43
C ALA A 61 8.30 -17.67 -25.27
N ILE A 62 7.82 -17.49 -24.05
CA ILE A 62 8.62 -17.51 -22.83
C ILE A 62 9.13 -18.92 -22.53
N GLU A 63 8.29 -19.95 -22.69
CA GLU A 63 8.68 -21.36 -22.52
C GLU A 63 9.81 -21.74 -23.47
N ARG A 64 9.72 -21.33 -24.74
CA ARG A 64 10.76 -21.59 -25.75
C ARG A 64 12.07 -20.84 -25.51
N LEU A 65 12.05 -19.71 -24.80
CA LEU A 65 13.27 -18.99 -24.40
C LEU A 65 13.99 -19.64 -23.21
N GLY A 66 13.29 -20.47 -22.43
CA GLY A 66 13.85 -21.20 -21.29
C GLY A 66 14.45 -22.56 -21.66
N GLN A 67 14.30 -23.01 -22.90
CA GLN A 67 14.92 -24.20 -23.48
C GLN A 67 16.24 -23.84 -24.16
#